data_AF-A0A6F8ZG51-F1
#
_entry.id   AF-A0A6F8ZG51-F1
#
_cell.length_a   1.000
_cell.length_b   1.000
_cell.length_c   1.000
_cell.angle_alpha   90.00
_cell.angle_beta   90.00
_cell.angle_gamma   90.00
#
_symmetry.space_group_name_H-M   'P 1'
#
loop_
_entity.id
_entity.type
_entity.pdbx_description
1 polymer ?
#
loop_
_entity_poly.entity_id
_entity_poly.type
_entity_poly.pdbx_seq_one_letter_code
_entity_poly.pdbx_strand_id
1 'polypeptide(L)' 'MNIDLIMKLAGIGILVTVVYSVLDRLDRREYGQLVVLAGVAIGFFMVIQAVAQLFQAVRTMFHV' A
#
# COMPACT_ATOMS: atom_id res chain seq x y z
N MET A 1 16.07 -6.61 -4.93
CA MET A 1 14.76 -7.19 -4.57
C MET A 1 14.22 -6.77 -3.20
N ASN A 2 15.03 -6.30 -2.22
CA ASN A 2 14.51 -6.06 -0.85
C ASN A 2 14.00 -4.63 -0.59
N ILE A 3 14.55 -3.63 -1.28
CA ILE A 3 14.24 -2.20 -1.04
C ILE A 3 13.04 -1.74 -1.91
N ASP A 4 12.72 -2.48 -2.97
CA ASP A 4 11.65 -2.15 -3.91
C ASP A 4 10.28 -2.06 -3.23
N LEU A 5 9.98 -3.01 -2.33
CA LEU A 5 8.70 -3.03 -1.60
C LEU A 5 8.62 -1.85 -0.62
N ILE A 6 9.71 -1.58 0.10
CA ILE A 6 9.80 -0.48 1.06
C ILE A 6 9.71 0.87 0.35
N MET A 7 10.40 1.05 -0.78
CA MET A 7 10.29 2.26 -1.61
C MET A 7 8.88 2.45 -2.17
N LYS A 8 8.22 1.39 -2.64
CA LYS A 8 6.84 1.47 -3.13
C LYS A 8 5.87 1.87 -2.02
N LEU A 9 5.99 1.27 -0.83
CA LEU A 9 5.17 1.64 0.33
C LEU A 9 5.42 3.08 0.77
N ALA A 10 6.68 3.52 0.82
CA ALA A 10 7.03 4.90 1.14
C ALA A 10 6.48 5.90 0.10
N GLY A 11 6.58 5.56 -1.19
CA GLY A 11 6.02 6.38 -2.29
C GLY A 11 4.50 6.53 -2.19
N ILE A 12 3.78 5.44 -1.89
CA ILE A 12 2.32 5.49 -1.66
C ILE A 12 2.02 6.37 -0.44
N GLY A 13 2.78 6.23 0.64
CA GLY A 13 2.62 7.07 1.84
C GLY A 13 2.74 8.57 1.52
N ILE A 14 3.78 8.96 0.80
CA ILE A 14 3.99 10.36 0.38
C ILE A 14 2.81 10.83 -0.49
N LEU A 15 2.41 10.04 -1.49
CA LEU A 15 1.28 10.41 -2.37
C LEU A 15 -0.02 10.59 -1.59
N VAL A 16 -0.34 9.66 -0.69
CA VAL A 16 -1.55 9.72 0.14
C VAL A 16 -1.54 10.97 1.02
N THR A 17 -0.42 11.29 1.67
CA THR A 17 -0.29 12.50 2.50
C THR A 17 -0.40 13.78 1.69
N VAL A 18 0.17 13.83 0.48
CA VAL A 18 0.06 14.99 -0.41
C VAL A 18 -1.40 15.18 -0.84
N VAL A 19 -2.08 14.12 -1.27
CA VAL A 19 -3.50 14.19 -1.66
C VAL A 19 -4.36 14.60 -0.47
N TYR A 20 -4.16 14.00 0.71
CA TYR A 20 -4.85 14.39 1.94
C TYR A 20 -4.68 15.89 2.25
N SER A 21 -3.43 16.39 2.19
CA SER A 21 -3.13 17.80 2.47
C SER A 21 -3.79 18.75 1.48
N VAL A 22 -3.90 18.35 0.21
CA VAL A 22 -4.61 19.14 -0.81
C VAL A 22 -6.12 19.13 -0.55
N LEU A 23 -6.71 17.99 -0.22
CA LEU A 23 -8.14 17.88 0.08
C LEU A 23 -8.53 18.63 1.36
N ASP A 24 -7.68 18.61 2.38
CA ASP A 24 -7.88 19.36 3.63
C ASP A 24 -7.88 20.88 3.38
N ARG A 25 -7.00 21.37 2.49
CA ARG A 25 -6.98 22.77 2.05
C ARG A 25 -8.21 23.20 1.25
N LEU A 26 -8.95 22.26 0.66
CA LEU A 26 -10.19 22.51 -0.08
C LEU A 26 -11.44 22.46 0.81
N ASP A 27 -11.26 22.40 2.14
CA ASP A 27 -12.32 22.22 3.15
C ASP A 27 -13.10 20.89 2.99
N ARG A 28 -12.52 19.93 2.27
CA ARG A 28 -13.12 18.64 1.89
C ARG A 28 -12.59 17.50 2.78
N ARG A 29 -12.63 17.69 4.10
CA ARG A 29 -11.99 16.79 5.08
C ARG A 29 -12.48 15.34 5.03
N GLU A 30 -13.77 15.14 4.76
CA GLU A 30 -14.36 13.80 4.64
C GLU A 30 -13.69 12.98 3.54
N TYR A 31 -13.46 13.58 2.38
CA TYR A 31 -12.76 12.92 1.28
C TYR A 31 -11.28 12.68 1.60
N GLY A 32 -10.66 13.58 2.37
CA GLY A 32 -9.28 13.38 2.86
C GLY A 32 -9.16 12.11 3.70
N GLN A 33 -10.05 11.90 4.67
CA GLN A 33 -10.03 10.68 5.49
C GLN A 33 -10.22 9.40 4.65
N LEU A 34 -11.08 9.43 3.65
CA LEU A 34 -11.27 8.29 2.73
C LEU A 34 -9.98 7.98 1.94
N VAL A 35 -9.22 8.99 1.53
CA VAL A 35 -7.94 8.81 0.85
C VAL A 35 -6.90 8.14 1.76
N VAL A 36 -6.86 8.51 3.04
CA VAL A 36 -5.95 7.88 4.01
C VAL A 36 -6.32 6.40 4.21
N LEU A 37 -7.62 6.09 4.37
CA LEU A 37 -8.08 4.70 4.43
C LEU A 37 -7.72 3.91 3.17
N ALA A 38 -7.92 4.49 1.99
CA ALA A 38 -7.56 3.86 0.72
C ALA A 38 -6.05 3.60 0.62
N GLY A 39 -5.23 4.55 1.06
CA GLY A 39 -3.77 4.42 1.12
C GLY A 39 -3.33 3.24 2.00
N VAL A 40 -3.92 3.12 3.18
CA VAL A 40 -3.67 2.00 4.09
C VAL A 40 -4.12 0.67 3.48
N ALA A 41 -5.31 0.62 2.86
CA ALA A 41 -5.82 -0.58 2.21
C ALA A 41 -4.89 -1.06 1.08
N ILE A 42 -4.41 -0.15 0.23
CA ILE A 42 -3.44 -0.46 -0.83
C ILE A 42 -2.14 -1.02 -0.25
N GLY A 43 -1.64 -0.42 0.84
CA GLY A 43 -0.47 -0.92 1.57
C GLY A 43 -0.65 -2.36 2.04
N PHE A 44 -1.81 -2.69 2.63
CA PHE A 44 -2.12 -4.06 3.03
C PHE A 44 -2.19 -5.03 1.84
N PHE A 45 -2.79 -4.63 0.73
CA PHE A 45 -2.81 -5.45 -0.49
C PHE A 45 -1.42 -5.83 -0.97
N MET A 46 -0.46 -4.90 -0.92
CA MET A 46 0.93 -5.19 -1.29
C MET A 46 1.58 -6.21 -0.36
N VAL A 47 1.32 -6.12 0.95
CA VAL A 47 1.82 -7.10 1.93
C VAL A 47 1.21 -8.48 1.68
N ILE A 48 -0.10 -8.55 1.41
CA ILE A 48 -0.78 -9.81 1.10
C ILE A 48 -0.18 -10.47 -0.14
N GLN A 49 0.09 -9.71 -1.20
CA GLN A 49 0.72 -10.24 -2.41
C GLN A 49 2.14 -10.77 -2.13
N ALA A 50 2.93 -10.08 -1.32
CA ALA A 50 4.26 -10.55 -0.92
C ALA A 50 4.17 -11.88 -0.16
N VAL A 51 3.21 -12.01 0.76
CA VAL A 51 2.96 -13.27 1.49
C VAL A 51 2.51 -14.37 0.53
N ALA A 52 1.62 -14.07 -0.42
CA ALA A 52 1.15 -15.04 -1.41
C ALA A 52 2.30 -15.58 -2.28
N GLN A 53 3.25 -14.72 -2.67
CA GLN A 53 4.44 -15.15 -3.40
C GLN A 53 5.31 -16.11 -2.59
N LEU A 54 5.46 -15.87 -1.28
CA LEU A 54 6.18 -16.80 -0.40
C LEU A 54 5.46 -18.14 -0.31
N PHE A 55 4.13 -18.14 -0.16
CA PHE A 55 3.33 -19.37 -0.18
C PHE A 55 3.47 -20.14 -1.49
N GLN A 56 3.47 -19.42 -2.62
CA GLN A 56 3.67 -20.04 -3.93
C GLN A 56 5.07 -20.63 -4.05
N ALA A 57 6.11 -19.93 -3.58
CA ALA A 57 7.47 -20.46 -3.57
C ALA A 57 7.57 -21.74 -2.72
N VAL A 58 6.97 -21.75 -1.53
CA VAL A 58 6.88 -22.95 -0.69
C VAL A 58 6.18 -24.08 -1.46
N ARG A 59 5.00 -23.82 -2.02
CA ARG A 59 4.25 -24.83 -2.77
C ARG A 59 5.02 -25.41 -3.96
N THR A 60 5.76 -24.56 -4.69
CA THR A 60 6.62 -24.98 -5.80
C THR A 60 7.78 -25.86 -5.32
N MET A 61 8.41 -25.54 -4.18
CA MET A 61 9.48 -26.40 -3.62
C MET A 61 8.94 -27.78 -3.21
N PHE A 62 7.71 -27.84 -2.72
CA PHE A 62 7.05 -29.09 -2.36
C PHE A 62 6.41 -29.83 -3.55
N HIS A 63 6.53 -29.34 -4.79
CA HIS A 63 6.00 -29.97 -6.02
C HIS A 63 4.50 -30.36 -5.97
N VAL A 64 3.66 -29.59 -5.26
CA VAL A 64 2.20 -29.80 -5.14
C VAL A 64 1.39 -28.86 -6.03
#